data_AF-A0A959QS50-F1
#
_entry.id   AF-A0A959QS50-F1
#
_cell.length_a   1.000
_cell.length_b   1.000
_cell.length_c   1.000
_cell.angle_alpha   90.00
_cell.angle_beta   90.00
_cell.angle_gamma   90.00
#
_symmetry.space_group_name_H-M   'P 1'
#
loop_
_entity.id
_entity.type
_entity.pdbx_description
1 polymer ?
#
loop_
_entity_poly.entity_id
_entity_poly.type
_entity_poly.pdbx_seq_one_letter_code
_entity_poly.pdbx_strand_id
1 'polypeptide(L)'
;GIANDCAACHNGDYNNTPNTCYGCHAAEYNATNDPDHEQAGFPTNCDACHATNAWVPATWDHDGQYFPIYSGKHEGEWNQCSECHTTPGNYSVFSCIDCHEHDDPVDLADKHEDVPGYSYNSQACYSCHPTGED
;
A
#
# COMPACT_ATOMS: atom_id res chain seq x y z
N GLY A 1 21.30 -16.96 8.47
CA GLY A 1 20.81 -15.71 9.06
C GLY A 1 21.98 -14.94 9.64
N ILE A 2 21.95 -13.61 9.53
CA ILE A 2 23.01 -12.68 9.96
C ILE A 2 23.44 -12.88 11.42
N ALA A 3 22.57 -13.43 12.28
CA ALA A 3 22.84 -13.70 13.69
C ALA A 3 24.12 -14.52 13.98
N ASN A 4 24.62 -15.30 13.02
CA ASN A 4 25.82 -16.13 13.18
C ASN A 4 27.05 -15.60 12.43
N ASP A 5 26.92 -14.47 11.72
CA ASP A 5 28.03 -13.83 11.01
C ASP A 5 28.30 -12.46 11.63
N CYS A 6 29.16 -12.45 12.64
CA CYS A 6 29.54 -11.25 13.36
C CYS A 6 30.11 -10.19 12.40
N ALA A 7 30.85 -10.59 11.37
CA ALA A 7 31.46 -9.66 10.43
C ALA A 7 30.40 -8.96 9.55
N ALA A 8 29.30 -9.66 9.21
CA ALA A 8 28.18 -9.07 8.48
C ALA A 8 27.47 -7.93 9.26
N CYS A 9 27.52 -7.96 10.59
CA CYS A 9 26.94 -6.93 11.46
C CYS A 9 27.97 -5.86 11.89
N HIS A 10 29.21 -6.26 12.09
CA HIS A 10 30.26 -5.38 12.63
C HIS A 10 31.15 -4.75 11.56
N ASN A 11 30.96 -5.08 10.27
CA ASN A 11 31.79 -4.61 9.15
C ASN A 11 33.30 -4.69 9.41
N GLY A 12 33.71 -5.61 10.29
CA GLY A 12 35.10 -5.81 10.71
C GLY A 12 35.67 -4.82 11.74
N ASP A 13 34.96 -3.77 12.17
CA ASP A 13 35.49 -2.73 13.07
C ASP A 13 34.97 -2.80 14.52
N TYR A 14 33.90 -3.58 14.75
CA TYR A 14 33.25 -3.80 16.05
C TYR A 14 32.86 -2.54 16.83
N ASN A 15 32.79 -1.38 16.17
CA ASN A 15 32.42 -0.10 16.75
C ASN A 15 31.24 0.46 15.94
N ASN A 16 30.06 0.62 16.55
CA ASN A 16 28.81 1.10 15.94
C ASN A 16 28.01 0.11 15.07
N THR A 17 27.87 -1.15 15.49
CA THR A 17 26.89 -2.03 14.86
C THR A 17 25.47 -1.51 15.05
N PRO A 18 24.75 -1.18 13.97
CA PRO A 18 23.36 -0.80 14.07
C PRO A 18 22.55 -1.96 14.64
N ASN A 19 21.62 -1.65 15.54
CA ASN A 19 20.72 -2.65 16.15
C ASN A 19 19.29 -2.56 15.61
N THR A 20 19.10 -1.82 14.50
CA THR A 20 17.83 -1.67 13.80
C THR A 20 17.90 -2.36 12.44
N CYS A 21 16.75 -2.82 11.95
CA CYS A 21 16.63 -3.45 10.64
C CYS A 21 17.21 -2.55 9.53
N TYR A 22 16.73 -1.31 9.44
CA TYR A 22 17.21 -0.34 8.45
C TYR A 22 18.71 -0.03 8.60
N GLY A 23 19.25 0.00 9.82
CA GLY A 23 20.66 0.27 10.03
C GLY A 23 21.57 -0.74 9.34
N CYS A 24 21.17 -2.01 9.28
CA CYS A 24 21.87 -3.06 8.54
C CYS A 24 21.41 -3.17 7.08
N HIS A 25 20.12 -2.93 6.81
CA HIS A 25 19.46 -3.17 5.53
C HIS A 25 19.05 -1.90 4.77
N ALA A 26 19.80 -0.81 4.93
CA ALA A 26 19.52 0.44 4.23
C ALA A 26 19.64 0.29 2.70
N ALA A 27 20.58 -0.54 2.24
CA ALA A 27 20.76 -0.79 0.81
C ALA A 27 19.55 -1.53 0.22
N GLU A 28 19.05 -2.56 0.90
CA GLU A 28 17.84 -3.29 0.50
C GLU A 28 16.60 -2.40 0.57
N TYR A 29 16.47 -1.58 1.61
CA TYR A 29 15.39 -0.60 1.72
C TYR A 29 15.38 0.35 0.51
N ASN A 30 16.52 0.95 0.16
CA ASN A 30 16.63 1.90 -0.96
C ASN A 30 16.52 1.21 -2.34
N ALA A 31 16.74 -0.10 -2.42
CA ALA A 31 16.68 -0.86 -3.67
C ALA A 31 15.31 -1.54 -3.91
N THR A 32 14.40 -1.49 -2.94
CA THR A 32 13.05 -2.04 -3.08
C THR A 32 12.25 -1.17 -4.05
N ASN A 33 11.54 -1.78 -5.00
CA ASN A 33 10.75 -1.07 -6.02
C ASN A 33 9.29 -1.55 -6.08
N ASP A 34 8.92 -2.51 -5.23
CA ASP A 34 7.59 -3.15 -5.23
C ASP A 34 7.10 -3.38 -3.79
N PRO A 35 6.56 -2.34 -3.13
CA PRO A 35 6.56 -0.92 -3.51
C PRO A 35 7.91 -0.23 -3.27
N ASP A 36 8.19 0.90 -3.95
CA ASP A 36 9.40 1.69 -3.70
C ASP A 36 9.33 2.37 -2.33
N HIS A 37 10.11 1.88 -1.37
CA HIS A 37 10.04 2.36 0.01
C HIS A 37 10.57 3.78 0.20
N GLU A 38 11.65 4.15 -0.51
CA GLU A 38 12.25 5.47 -0.38
C GLU A 38 11.34 6.51 -1.04
N GLN A 39 10.90 6.23 -2.26
CA GLN A 39 10.04 7.14 -3.02
C GLN A 39 8.66 7.31 -2.37
N ALA A 40 8.11 6.25 -1.78
CA ALA A 40 6.85 6.29 -1.03
C ALA A 40 6.95 7.01 0.32
N GLY A 41 8.16 7.22 0.83
CA GLY A 41 8.38 7.73 2.18
C GLY A 41 7.91 6.78 3.29
N PHE A 42 8.00 5.47 3.07
CA PHE A 42 7.65 4.48 4.09
C PHE A 42 8.56 4.61 5.33
N PRO A 43 8.11 4.17 6.52
CA PRO A 43 8.93 4.22 7.71
C PRO A 43 10.10 3.22 7.63
N THR A 44 11.21 3.56 8.26
CA THR A 44 12.36 2.65 8.42
C THR A 44 12.16 1.62 9.54
N ASN A 45 11.00 1.63 10.19
CA ASN A 45 10.60 0.62 11.17
C ASN A 45 10.02 -0.60 10.47
N CYS A 46 10.89 -1.50 10.01
CA CYS A 46 10.52 -2.62 9.12
C CYS A 46 9.51 -3.60 9.73
N ASP A 47 9.49 -3.75 11.07
CA ASP A 47 8.59 -4.67 11.77
C ASP A 47 7.13 -4.19 11.83
N ALA A 48 6.86 -2.96 11.38
CA ALA A 48 5.49 -2.48 11.17
C ALA A 48 4.75 -3.26 10.07
N CYS A 49 5.49 -3.81 9.10
CA CYS A 49 4.93 -4.55 7.97
C CYS A 49 5.58 -5.93 7.75
N HIS A 50 6.86 -6.10 8.09
CA HIS A 50 7.60 -7.34 7.79
C HIS A 50 7.88 -8.14 9.06
N ALA A 51 7.49 -9.42 9.06
CA ALA A 51 7.87 -10.34 10.12
C ALA A 51 9.21 -11.03 9.79
N THR A 52 10.07 -11.24 10.78
CA THR A 52 11.38 -11.89 10.56
C THR A 52 11.26 -13.36 10.11
N ASN A 53 10.14 -14.00 10.40
CA ASN A 53 9.81 -15.36 9.97
C ASN A 53 8.94 -15.40 8.70
N ALA A 54 8.45 -14.26 8.21
CA ALA A 54 7.64 -14.12 7.01
C ALA A 54 7.85 -12.70 6.46
N TRP A 55 9.01 -12.48 5.83
CA TRP A 55 9.38 -11.15 5.31
C TRP A 55 8.55 -10.78 4.09
N VAL A 56 8.18 -11.76 3.27
CA VAL A 56 7.33 -11.59 2.08
C VAL A 56 6.22 -12.65 2.12
N PRO A 57 4.95 -12.27 1.87
CA PRO A 57 4.47 -10.90 1.72
C PRO A 57 4.56 -10.13 3.04
N ALA A 58 4.63 -8.80 2.96
CA ALA A 58 4.46 -7.97 4.13
C ALA A 58 3.04 -8.16 4.70
N THR A 59 2.92 -8.21 6.02
CA THR A 59 1.65 -8.21 6.73
C THR A 59 1.38 -6.81 7.23
N TRP A 60 0.51 -6.09 6.55
CA TRP A 60 -0.01 -4.80 6.98
C TRP A 60 -1.53 -4.78 6.79
N ASP A 61 -2.21 -4.10 7.71
CA ASP A 61 -3.67 -4.00 7.73
C ASP A 61 -4.13 -2.81 6.86
N HIS A 62 -4.31 -3.07 5.55
CA HIS A 62 -4.88 -2.07 4.63
C HIS A 62 -6.34 -1.79 4.97
N ASP A 63 -7.18 -2.82 5.00
CA ASP A 63 -8.64 -2.72 5.18
C ASP A 63 -9.05 -2.11 6.52
N GLY A 64 -8.26 -2.30 7.58
CA GLY A 64 -8.51 -1.69 8.90
C GLY A 64 -8.13 -0.21 8.99
N GLN A 65 -7.35 0.32 8.05
CA GLN A 65 -6.86 1.69 8.06
C GLN A 65 -7.37 2.54 6.88
N TYR A 66 -7.70 1.91 5.77
CA TYR A 66 -8.00 2.55 4.48
C TYR A 66 -9.18 1.85 3.80
N PHE A 67 -9.51 2.27 2.57
CA PHE A 67 -10.54 1.63 1.76
C PHE A 67 -10.27 0.13 1.63
N PRO A 68 -11.23 -0.76 1.93
CA PRO A 68 -10.99 -2.19 1.93
C PRO A 68 -10.77 -2.72 0.51
N ILE A 69 -9.69 -3.47 0.33
CA ILE A 69 -9.31 -4.11 -0.95
C ILE A 69 -9.12 -5.62 -0.80
N TYR A 70 -8.95 -6.12 0.43
CA TYR A 70 -8.82 -7.55 0.73
C TYR A 70 -10.16 -8.18 1.12
N SER A 71 -11.28 -7.49 0.87
CA SER A 71 -12.64 -7.95 1.13
C SER A 71 -13.63 -7.38 0.10
N GLY A 72 -14.87 -7.85 0.14
CA GLY A 72 -15.94 -7.35 -0.73
C GLY A 72 -15.70 -7.64 -2.21
N LYS A 73 -16.08 -6.70 -3.08
CA LYS A 73 -15.96 -6.86 -4.54
C LYS A 73 -14.55 -6.66 -5.09
N HIS A 74 -13.66 -6.07 -4.30
CA HIS A 74 -12.29 -5.77 -4.70
C HIS A 74 -11.31 -6.90 -4.33
N GLU A 75 -11.74 -7.86 -3.49
CA GLU A 75 -10.93 -8.98 -3.01
C GLU A 75 -10.40 -9.84 -4.16
N GLY A 76 -9.08 -9.87 -4.31
CA GLY A 76 -8.40 -10.76 -5.25
C GLY A 76 -8.44 -10.31 -6.72
N GLU A 77 -9.06 -9.18 -7.02
CA GLU A 77 -9.06 -8.58 -8.37
C GLU A 77 -7.69 -7.96 -8.71
N TRP A 78 -6.99 -7.42 -7.70
CA TRP A 78 -5.69 -6.76 -7.83
C TRP A 78 -4.72 -7.24 -6.76
N ASN A 79 -3.44 -7.30 -7.11
CA ASN A 79 -2.38 -7.81 -6.24
C ASN A 79 -1.17 -6.88 -6.15
N GLN A 80 -1.09 -5.83 -6.97
CA GLN A 80 -0.02 -4.84 -6.93
C GLN A 80 -0.55 -3.51 -6.41
N CYS A 81 0.18 -2.90 -5.47
CA CYS A 81 -0.20 -1.60 -4.91
C CYS A 81 -0.33 -0.52 -5.99
N SER A 82 0.46 -0.60 -7.06
CA SER A 82 0.46 0.31 -8.20
C SER A 82 -0.78 0.21 -9.10
N GLU A 83 -1.59 -0.85 -8.96
CA GLU A 83 -2.86 -1.00 -9.68
C GLU A 83 -3.89 0.04 -9.21
N CYS A 84 -3.85 0.44 -7.93
CA CYS A 84 -4.69 1.52 -7.39
C CYS A 84 -3.90 2.82 -7.14
N HIS A 85 -2.66 2.72 -6.68
CA HIS A 85 -1.78 3.87 -6.40
C HIS A 85 -0.92 4.20 -7.61
N THR A 86 -1.57 4.75 -8.63
CA THR A 86 -0.98 5.00 -9.95
C THR A 86 0.02 6.16 -9.97
N THR A 87 0.05 6.99 -8.92
CA THR A 87 1.02 8.08 -8.77
C THR A 87 2.31 7.54 -8.14
N PRO A 88 3.44 7.53 -8.87
CA PRO A 88 4.71 7.05 -8.33
C PRO A 88 5.08 7.78 -7.03
N GLY A 89 5.39 7.02 -5.98
CA GLY A 89 5.78 7.57 -4.68
C GLY A 89 4.64 8.15 -3.85
N ASN A 90 3.39 8.10 -4.30
CA ASN A 90 2.26 8.65 -3.56
C ASN A 90 1.12 7.65 -3.44
N TYR A 91 1.19 6.86 -2.37
CA TYR A 91 0.18 5.88 -1.98
C TYR A 91 -1.02 6.50 -1.24
N SER A 92 -1.08 7.83 -1.10
CA SER A 92 -2.25 8.52 -0.55
C SER A 92 -3.24 8.96 -1.63
N VAL A 93 -2.88 8.82 -2.90
CA VAL A 93 -3.72 9.20 -4.03
C VAL A 93 -4.24 7.93 -4.70
N PHE A 94 -5.54 7.88 -4.90
CA PHE A 94 -6.24 6.87 -5.67
C PHE A 94 -7.52 7.48 -6.26
N SER A 95 -8.13 6.79 -7.21
CA SER A 95 -9.33 7.24 -7.88
C SER A 95 -10.28 6.07 -8.14
N CYS A 96 -11.53 6.20 -7.70
CA CYS A 96 -12.56 5.16 -7.88
C CYS A 96 -12.99 5.03 -9.36
N ILE A 97 -12.72 6.05 -10.17
CA ILE A 97 -13.14 6.13 -11.57
C ILE A 97 -12.08 5.57 -12.53
N ASP A 98 -10.99 4.98 -12.01
CA ASP A 98 -9.89 4.47 -12.82
C ASP A 98 -10.03 2.97 -13.20
N CYS A 99 -10.87 2.18 -12.52
CA CYS A 99 -10.83 0.71 -12.62
C CYS A 99 -12.13 -0.09 -12.83
N HIS A 100 -13.34 0.46 -12.71
CA HIS A 100 -14.57 -0.28 -13.04
C HIS A 100 -15.54 0.56 -13.85
N GLU A 101 -16.53 -0.15 -14.43
CA GLU A 101 -17.93 0.09 -14.93
C GLU A 101 -18.62 1.43 -14.58
N HIS A 102 -17.79 2.42 -14.33
CA HIS A 102 -17.96 3.78 -13.90
C HIS A 102 -17.21 4.69 -14.86
N ASP A 103 -16.39 4.19 -15.78
CA ASP A 103 -15.86 4.97 -16.90
C ASP A 103 -16.95 5.43 -17.88
N ASP A 104 -18.18 4.90 -17.73
CA ASP A 104 -19.41 5.50 -18.26
C ASP A 104 -20.18 6.28 -17.18
N PRO A 105 -20.07 7.62 -17.16
CA PRO A 105 -20.82 8.46 -16.23
C PRO A 105 -22.35 8.38 -16.41
N VAL A 106 -22.84 7.95 -17.58
CA VAL A 106 -24.27 7.86 -17.89
C VAL A 106 -24.87 6.66 -17.19
N ASP A 107 -24.28 5.48 -17.39
CA ASP A 107 -24.76 4.25 -16.76
C ASP A 107 -24.71 4.36 -15.23
N LEU A 108 -23.69 5.03 -14.70
CA LEU A 108 -23.60 5.29 -13.26
C LEU A 108 -24.66 6.29 -12.78
N ALA A 109 -24.95 7.33 -13.56
CA ALA A 109 -26.00 8.29 -13.21
C ALA A 109 -27.38 7.64 -13.12
N ASP A 110 -27.68 6.68 -13.99
CA ASP A 110 -28.94 5.92 -13.97
C ASP A 110 -29.12 5.11 -12.67
N LYS A 111 -28.01 4.67 -12.04
CA LYS A 111 -28.06 4.02 -10.71
C LYS A 111 -28.28 5.00 -9.56
N HIS A 112 -28.07 6.29 -9.81
CA HIS A 112 -28.11 7.36 -8.82
C HIS A 112 -29.23 8.37 -9.07
N GLU A 113 -30.24 8.04 -9.90
CA GLU A 113 -31.37 8.93 -10.23
C GLU A 113 -32.06 9.51 -8.98
N ASP A 114 -32.17 8.69 -7.92
CA ASP A 114 -32.82 9.04 -6.67
C ASP A 114 -31.86 9.66 -5.63
N VAL A 115 -30.60 9.94 -5.99
CA VAL A 115 -29.59 10.52 -5.09
C VAL A 115 -29.47 12.03 -5.33
N PRO A 116 -30.05 12.88 -4.46
CA PRO A 116 -29.98 14.31 -4.63
C PRO A 116 -28.54 14.80 -4.52
N GLY A 117 -28.06 15.53 -5.53
CA GLY A 117 -26.70 16.05 -5.54
C GLY A 117 -25.63 15.02 -5.91
N TYR A 118 -26.02 13.91 -6.57
CA TYR A 118 -25.08 13.01 -7.22
C TYR A 118 -24.00 13.78 -8.00
N SER A 119 -22.75 13.35 -7.83
CA SER A 119 -21.61 13.94 -8.50
C SER A 119 -20.64 12.85 -8.91
N TYR A 120 -20.32 12.82 -10.20
CA TYR A 120 -19.37 11.89 -10.78
C TYR A 120 -17.93 12.36 -10.49
N ASN A 121 -17.43 12.06 -9.30
CA ASN A 121 -16.03 12.27 -8.92
C ASN A 121 -15.63 11.33 -7.77
N SER A 122 -14.35 10.94 -7.73
CA SER A 122 -13.83 9.94 -6.76
C SER A 122 -14.14 10.28 -5.29
N GLN A 123 -14.04 11.55 -4.89
CA GLN A 123 -14.29 11.95 -3.51
C GLN A 123 -15.76 11.76 -3.10
N ALA A 124 -16.70 12.07 -3.99
CA ALA A 124 -18.12 11.83 -3.77
C ALA A 124 -18.41 10.32 -3.71
N CYS A 125 -17.85 9.54 -4.64
CA CYS A 125 -17.99 8.08 -4.64
C CYS A 125 -17.52 7.49 -3.31
N TYR A 126 -16.31 7.81 -2.86
CA TYR A 126 -15.75 7.32 -1.60
C TYR A 126 -16.56 7.74 -0.37
N SER A 127 -17.18 8.93 -0.39
CA SER A 127 -17.98 9.41 0.74
C SER A 127 -19.31 8.64 0.90
N CYS A 128 -19.87 8.14 -0.19
CA CYS A 128 -21.10 7.34 -0.18
C CYS A 128 -20.83 5.83 -0.11
N HIS A 129 -19.73 5.36 -0.71
CA HIS A 129 -19.31 3.96 -0.77
C HIS A 129 -17.96 3.77 -0.08
N PRO A 130 -17.90 3.87 1.26
CA PRO A 130 -16.62 3.79 1.99
C PRO A 130 -16.00 2.39 2.01
N THR A 131 -16.76 1.35 1.62
CA THR A 131 -16.32 -0.05 1.64
C THR A 131 -16.36 -0.73 0.26
N GLY A 132 -16.88 -0.08 -0.78
CA GLY A 132 -16.93 -0.66 -2.13
C GLY A 132 -17.75 -1.96 -2.26
N GLU A 133 -18.69 -2.19 -1.33
CA GLU A 133 -19.53 -3.39 -1.31
C GLU A 133 -20.83 -3.25 -2.12
N ASP A 134 -21.26 -2.02 -2.37
CA ASP A 134 -22.53 -1.64 -3.01
C ASP A 134 -22.41 -1.32 -4.50
#